data_AF-A0A660NS02-F1
#
_entry.id   AF-A0A660NS02-F1
#
_cell.length_a   1.000
_cell.length_b   1.000
_cell.length_c   1.000
_cell.angle_alpha   90.00
_cell.angle_beta   90.00
_cell.angle_gamma   90.00
#
_symmetry.space_group_name_H-M   'P 1'
#
loop_
_entity.id
_entity.type
_entity.pdbx_description
1 polymer ?
#
loop_
_entity_poly.entity_id
_entity_poly.type
_entity_poly.pdbx_seq_one_letter_code
_entity_poly.pdbx_strand_id
1 'polypeptide(L)'
;MRKNYFLLFVCGLLFSFTNAMAAVGNGVIKFKTNTPIGQKMTIEMLIFDGLDEDGDAKDKAPNIGDNFSIDGASNISVAGMKVFFTVNAPEITIHGDADYLSMPAQGVTSIDLSKANELRELRVNENPITSIDLSKATNLSVVWASYCKELTTVNLENTQNLTAISLQGTQITALNLSNSPNIRTLNVGENQNLRTIDVTKLLFLEELWVNGNGIENLDVSENPNLERLECSQNSLTKLDVSHNPRIEFLSCWGNKLAGESMDKLIASLVKETEGNEREFCVYN
;
A
#
# COMPACT_ATOMS: atom_id res chain seq x y z
N MET A 1 8.48 16.36 -73.84
CA MET A 1 7.38 15.75 -73.05
C MET A 1 7.98 15.11 -71.81
N ARG A 2 7.35 15.34 -70.66
CA ARG A 2 7.48 14.70 -69.33
C ARG A 2 8.82 14.75 -68.58
N LYS A 3 8.82 15.60 -67.54
CA LYS A 3 9.60 15.49 -66.29
C LYS A 3 9.11 14.26 -65.51
N ASN A 4 10.02 13.47 -64.93
CA ASN A 4 9.70 12.50 -63.88
C ASN A 4 10.30 12.99 -62.56
N TYR A 5 9.43 13.38 -61.63
CA TYR A 5 9.71 13.48 -60.21
C TYR A 5 9.53 12.08 -59.60
N PHE A 6 10.50 11.61 -58.83
CA PHE A 6 10.29 10.51 -57.88
C PHE A 6 10.63 11.06 -56.50
N LEU A 7 9.63 11.67 -55.86
CA LEU A 7 9.65 11.98 -54.43
C LEU A 7 8.67 11.00 -53.80
N LEU A 8 9.17 9.87 -53.27
CA LEU A 8 8.35 8.96 -52.50
C LEU A 8 8.31 9.47 -51.06
N PHE A 9 7.16 10.02 -50.69
CA PHE A 9 6.74 10.17 -49.31
C PHE A 9 6.54 8.77 -48.71
N VAL A 10 7.33 8.41 -47.70
CA VAL A 10 6.97 7.39 -46.72
C VAL A 10 7.05 8.05 -45.35
N CYS A 11 5.98 8.73 -44.97
CA CYS A 11 5.76 9.19 -43.61
C CYS A 11 4.25 9.15 -43.37
N GLY A 12 3.77 8.04 -42.81
CA GLY A 12 2.33 7.82 -42.66
C GLY A 12 1.99 6.62 -41.80
N LEU A 13 2.70 6.38 -40.69
CA LEU A 13 2.31 5.39 -39.66
C LEU A 13 2.69 5.79 -38.22
N LEU A 14 3.11 7.04 -37.98
CA LEU A 14 3.46 7.54 -36.63
C LEU A 14 2.37 8.41 -35.97
N PHE A 15 1.22 8.62 -36.64
CA PHE A 15 0.22 9.61 -36.19
C PHE A 15 -1.04 9.02 -35.52
N SER A 16 -1.15 7.71 -35.30
CA SER A 16 -2.35 7.11 -34.69
C SER A 16 -2.20 6.64 -33.23
N PHE A 17 -0.98 6.49 -32.71
CA PHE A 17 -0.76 6.05 -31.31
C PHE A 17 -0.66 7.22 -30.33
N THR A 18 -0.05 8.33 -30.73
CA THR A 18 0.13 9.51 -29.87
C THR A 18 -1.20 10.19 -29.51
N ASN A 19 -2.17 10.22 -30.43
CA ASN A 19 -3.47 10.82 -30.18
C ASN A 19 -4.38 9.97 -29.28
N ALA A 20 -4.25 8.64 -29.30
CA ALA A 20 -5.01 7.76 -28.41
C ALA A 20 -4.47 7.82 -26.97
N MET A 21 -3.14 7.88 -26.80
CA MET A 21 -2.53 8.07 -25.47
C MET A 21 -2.85 9.43 -24.85
N ALA A 22 -2.94 10.49 -25.66
CA ALA A 22 -3.29 11.83 -25.15
C ALA A 22 -4.71 11.92 -24.56
N ALA A 23 -5.63 11.02 -24.94
CA ALA A 23 -6.97 10.96 -24.37
C ALA A 23 -7.00 10.16 -23.05
N VAL A 24 -6.23 9.07 -22.97
CA VAL A 24 -6.26 8.11 -21.86
C VAL A 24 -5.49 8.59 -20.63
N GLY A 25 -4.63 9.61 -20.75
CA GLY A 25 -3.72 10.03 -19.69
C GLY A 25 -2.32 9.41 -19.88
N ASN A 26 -1.35 9.87 -19.10
CA ASN A 26 0.06 9.47 -19.27
C ASN A 26 0.50 8.35 -18.31
N GLY A 27 -0.33 8.06 -17.31
CA GLY A 27 -0.10 7.03 -16.31
C GLY A 27 -0.06 5.64 -16.93
N VAL A 28 0.92 4.85 -16.48
CA VAL A 28 1.09 3.45 -16.89
C VAL A 28 1.41 2.61 -15.67
N ILE A 29 0.61 1.58 -15.45
CA ILE A 29 0.84 0.56 -14.42
C ILE A 29 0.92 -0.78 -15.12
N LYS A 30 1.99 -1.54 -14.86
CA LYS A 30 2.14 -2.90 -15.39
C LYS A 30 2.14 -3.88 -14.26
N PHE A 31 1.52 -5.03 -14.45
CA PHE A 31 1.64 -6.12 -13.51
C PHE A 31 1.69 -7.46 -14.22
N LYS A 32 2.35 -8.41 -13.59
CA LYS A 32 2.35 -9.81 -14.02
C LYS A 32 1.42 -10.61 -13.13
N THR A 33 0.78 -11.63 -13.68
CA THR A 33 -0.13 -12.50 -12.95
C THR A 33 0.10 -13.97 -13.28
N ASN A 34 -0.12 -14.84 -12.29
CA ASN A 34 -0.22 -16.28 -12.49
C ASN A 34 -1.65 -16.75 -12.79
N THR A 35 -2.61 -15.82 -12.89
CA THR A 35 -3.97 -16.12 -13.35
C THR A 35 -3.90 -16.72 -14.76
N PRO A 36 -4.46 -17.91 -14.99
CA PRO A 36 -4.33 -18.57 -16.29
C PRO A 36 -4.94 -17.75 -17.44
N ILE A 37 -4.30 -17.80 -18.61
CA ILE A 37 -4.85 -17.22 -19.83
C ILE A 37 -6.26 -17.79 -20.10
N GLY A 38 -7.20 -16.90 -20.45
CA GLY A 38 -8.62 -17.23 -20.62
C GLY A 38 -9.45 -17.11 -19.35
N GLN A 39 -8.84 -16.94 -18.17
CA GLN A 39 -9.58 -16.69 -16.93
C GLN A 39 -9.93 -15.22 -16.76
N LYS A 40 -10.99 -14.97 -15.99
CA LYS A 40 -11.44 -13.62 -15.67
C LYS A 40 -10.67 -13.06 -14.49
N MET A 41 -10.34 -11.78 -14.57
CA MET A 41 -9.87 -10.96 -13.46
C MET A 41 -10.85 -9.84 -13.19
N THR A 42 -10.87 -9.37 -11.95
CA THR A 42 -11.62 -8.18 -11.53
C THR A 42 -10.68 -7.28 -10.74
N ILE A 43 -10.62 -6.02 -11.13
CA ILE A 43 -9.93 -4.97 -10.39
C ILE A 43 -10.92 -3.85 -10.09
N GLU A 44 -10.61 -3.03 -9.09
CA GLU A 44 -11.30 -1.78 -8.83
C GLU A 44 -10.32 -0.64 -9.05
N MET A 45 -10.75 0.40 -9.76
CA MET A 45 -9.91 1.57 -9.98
C MET A 45 -10.72 2.85 -10.15
N LEU A 46 -10.10 3.96 -9.80
CA LEU A 46 -10.56 5.31 -10.13
C LEU A 46 -9.46 6.02 -10.92
N ILE A 47 -9.89 6.88 -11.83
CA ILE A 47 -9.01 7.72 -12.65
C ILE A 47 -9.04 9.14 -12.09
N PHE A 48 -7.86 9.69 -11.86
CA PHE A 48 -7.66 11.06 -11.43
C PHE A 48 -8.26 12.05 -12.46
N ASP A 49 -9.06 13.00 -12.00
CA ASP A 49 -9.72 14.05 -12.80
C ASP A 49 -9.40 15.47 -12.30
N GLY A 50 -8.26 15.63 -11.64
CA GLY A 50 -7.81 16.90 -11.08
C GLY A 50 -8.08 17.03 -9.59
N LEU A 51 -7.90 18.24 -9.08
CA LEU A 51 -8.17 18.59 -7.68
C LEU A 51 -9.45 19.44 -7.61
N ASP A 52 -10.20 19.32 -6.52
CA ASP A 52 -11.28 20.24 -6.20
C ASP A 52 -10.77 21.56 -5.57
N GLU A 53 -11.69 22.42 -5.14
CA GLU A 53 -11.36 23.74 -4.59
C GLU A 53 -10.61 23.65 -3.25
N ASP A 54 -10.78 22.55 -2.52
CA ASP A 54 -10.13 22.29 -1.25
C ASP A 54 -8.77 21.59 -1.42
N GLY A 55 -8.44 21.19 -2.66
CA GLY A 55 -7.20 20.51 -3.02
C GLY A 55 -7.29 18.99 -2.91
N ASP A 56 -8.48 18.45 -2.69
CA ASP A 56 -8.73 17.01 -2.63
C ASP A 56 -8.81 16.43 -4.04
N ALA A 57 -8.40 15.16 -4.18
CA ALA A 57 -8.45 14.48 -5.48
C ALA A 57 -9.90 14.29 -5.91
N LYS A 58 -10.19 14.71 -7.15
CA LYS A 58 -11.45 14.44 -7.80
C LYS A 58 -11.28 13.26 -8.73
N ASP A 59 -12.13 12.26 -8.55
CA ASP A 59 -12.04 11.01 -9.30
C ASP A 59 -13.17 10.80 -10.30
N LYS A 60 -12.88 10.00 -11.31
CA LYS A 60 -13.85 9.46 -12.27
C LYS A 60 -13.79 7.94 -12.33
N ALA A 61 -14.92 7.34 -12.66
CA ALA A 61 -14.96 5.95 -13.07
C ALA A 61 -14.12 5.74 -14.36
N PRO A 62 -13.47 4.57 -14.52
CA PRO A 62 -12.78 4.24 -15.75
C PRO A 62 -13.76 4.18 -16.93
N ASN A 63 -13.35 4.70 -18.08
CA ASN A 63 -14.10 4.71 -19.32
C ASN A 63 -13.20 4.21 -20.45
N ILE A 64 -13.51 3.01 -20.96
CA ILE A 64 -12.66 2.28 -21.90
C ILE A 64 -12.50 3.09 -23.20
N GLY A 65 -11.26 3.40 -23.55
CA GLY A 65 -10.89 4.15 -24.76
C GLY A 65 -11.01 5.67 -24.62
N ASP A 66 -11.47 6.16 -23.47
CA ASP A 66 -11.52 7.58 -23.14
C ASP A 66 -10.38 7.91 -22.16
N ASN A 67 -10.55 7.64 -20.86
CA ASN A 67 -9.56 7.91 -19.79
C ASN A 67 -8.88 6.64 -19.25
N PHE A 68 -9.17 5.47 -19.82
CA PHE A 68 -8.66 4.19 -19.38
C PHE A 68 -8.51 3.22 -20.58
N SER A 69 -7.43 2.45 -20.61
CA SER A 69 -7.32 1.28 -21.50
C SER A 69 -6.43 0.20 -20.88
N ILE A 70 -6.53 -1.02 -21.40
CA ILE A 70 -5.84 -2.19 -20.86
C ILE A 70 -5.31 -3.09 -21.98
N ASP A 71 -4.00 -3.32 -21.98
CA ASP A 71 -3.33 -4.28 -22.87
C ASP A 71 -3.11 -5.61 -22.15
N GLY A 72 -2.99 -6.69 -22.93
CA GLY A 72 -2.84 -8.05 -22.39
C GLY A 72 -4.15 -8.68 -21.95
N ALA A 73 -5.29 -8.06 -22.25
CA ALA A 73 -6.62 -8.48 -21.86
C ALA A 73 -7.64 -8.47 -23.01
N SER A 74 -8.77 -9.17 -22.85
CA SER A 74 -9.95 -9.09 -23.73
C SER A 74 -11.25 -9.10 -22.92
N ASN A 75 -12.41 -8.98 -23.60
CA ASN A 75 -13.74 -8.96 -22.97
C ASN A 75 -13.84 -7.93 -21.83
N ILE A 76 -13.26 -6.75 -22.06
CA ILE A 76 -13.15 -5.70 -21.06
C ILE A 76 -14.52 -5.05 -20.88
N SER A 77 -14.97 -4.91 -19.64
CA SER A 77 -16.19 -4.19 -19.30
C SER A 77 -16.01 -3.44 -17.99
N VAL A 78 -16.71 -2.32 -17.86
CA VAL A 78 -16.68 -1.47 -16.65
C VAL A 78 -18.07 -1.36 -16.05
N ALA A 79 -18.15 -1.42 -14.73
CA ALA A 79 -19.34 -1.07 -13.96
C ALA A 79 -18.94 -0.25 -12.72
N GLY A 80 -19.11 1.08 -12.79
CA GLY A 80 -18.58 1.98 -11.76
C GLY A 80 -17.05 1.92 -11.74
N MET A 81 -16.44 1.74 -10.56
CA MET A 81 -15.00 1.54 -10.42
C MET A 81 -14.51 0.12 -10.78
N LYS A 82 -15.41 -0.85 -10.94
CA LYS A 82 -15.04 -2.24 -11.23
C LYS A 82 -14.72 -2.41 -12.70
N VAL A 83 -13.56 -3.00 -12.98
CA VAL A 83 -13.13 -3.39 -14.32
C VAL A 83 -13.02 -4.90 -14.37
N PHE A 84 -13.74 -5.51 -15.31
CA PHE A 84 -13.72 -6.94 -15.57
C PHE A 84 -13.03 -7.19 -16.90
N PHE A 85 -12.15 -8.18 -16.96
CA PHE A 85 -11.51 -8.58 -18.20
C PHE A 85 -11.06 -10.04 -18.17
N THR A 86 -10.79 -10.60 -19.34
CA THR A 86 -10.18 -11.92 -19.54
C THR A 86 -8.69 -11.75 -19.78
N VAL A 87 -7.86 -12.51 -19.07
CA VAL A 87 -6.40 -12.52 -19.22
C VAL A 87 -6.02 -13.11 -20.57
N ASN A 88 -5.26 -12.37 -21.38
CA ASN A 88 -4.73 -12.84 -22.68
C ASN A 88 -3.21 -12.95 -22.68
N ALA A 89 -2.53 -12.31 -21.74
CA ALA A 89 -1.09 -12.31 -21.60
C ALA A 89 -0.69 -12.39 -20.12
N PRO A 90 0.50 -12.94 -19.79
CA PRO A 90 0.99 -13.00 -18.42
C PRO A 90 1.34 -11.64 -17.83
N GLU A 91 1.52 -10.61 -18.67
CA GLU A 91 1.68 -9.22 -18.27
C GLU A 91 0.49 -8.41 -18.78
N ILE A 92 -0.08 -7.62 -17.89
CA ILE A 92 -1.19 -6.71 -18.15
C ILE A 92 -0.65 -5.28 -18.00
N THR A 93 -1.01 -4.40 -18.94
CA THR A 93 -0.67 -2.98 -18.86
C THR A 93 -1.95 -2.18 -18.77
N ILE A 94 -2.11 -1.42 -17.68
CA ILE A 94 -3.16 -0.41 -17.52
C ILE A 94 -2.57 0.92 -17.98
N HIS A 95 -3.29 1.57 -18.90
CA HIS A 95 -3.04 2.96 -19.27
C HIS A 95 -4.16 3.82 -18.69
N GLY A 96 -3.77 4.93 -18.07
CA GLY A 96 -4.67 5.80 -17.34
C GLY A 96 -3.95 6.44 -16.17
N ASP A 97 -4.31 7.69 -15.87
CA ASP A 97 -3.87 8.38 -14.66
C ASP A 97 -4.63 7.84 -13.44
N ALA A 98 -4.36 6.58 -13.06
CA ALA A 98 -5.04 5.92 -11.96
C ALA A 98 -4.73 6.62 -10.62
N ASP A 99 -5.77 6.97 -9.87
CA ASP A 99 -5.68 7.53 -8.52
C ASP A 99 -5.77 6.42 -7.45
N TYR A 100 -6.71 5.50 -7.66
CA TYR A 100 -6.98 4.34 -6.83
C TYR A 100 -6.84 3.06 -7.65
N LEU A 101 -6.17 2.06 -7.11
CA LEU A 101 -6.07 0.74 -7.72
C LEU A 101 -6.13 -0.38 -6.67
N SER A 102 -7.10 -1.28 -6.83
CA SER A 102 -7.32 -2.44 -5.97
C SER A 102 -7.42 -3.72 -6.79
N MET A 103 -6.58 -4.71 -6.46
CA MET A 103 -6.52 -6.01 -7.14
C MET A 103 -6.29 -7.15 -6.14
N PRO A 104 -7.14 -7.32 -5.11
CA PRO A 104 -6.96 -8.36 -4.11
C PRO A 104 -7.14 -9.76 -4.72
N ALA A 105 -6.28 -10.70 -4.32
CA ALA A 105 -6.36 -12.11 -4.72
C ALA A 105 -6.48 -12.34 -6.25
N GLN A 106 -5.73 -11.57 -7.03
CA GLN A 106 -5.72 -11.61 -8.51
C GLN A 106 -4.51 -12.35 -9.11
N GLY A 107 -3.78 -13.10 -8.28
CA GLY A 107 -2.60 -13.86 -8.72
C GLY A 107 -1.42 -12.98 -9.13
N VAL A 108 -1.38 -11.73 -8.69
CA VAL A 108 -0.35 -10.75 -9.09
C VAL A 108 1.01 -11.16 -8.54
N THR A 109 2.02 -11.30 -9.40
CA THR A 109 3.36 -11.76 -9.01
C THR A 109 4.39 -10.63 -8.97
N SER A 110 4.15 -9.56 -9.73
CA SER A 110 4.97 -8.34 -9.72
C SER A 110 4.14 -7.16 -10.21
N ILE A 111 4.45 -5.96 -9.73
CA ILE A 111 3.84 -4.71 -10.18
C ILE A 111 4.93 -3.66 -10.43
N ASP A 112 4.79 -2.90 -11.51
CA ASP A 112 5.64 -1.77 -11.88
C ASP A 112 4.80 -0.49 -11.82
N LEU A 113 5.19 0.38 -10.88
CA LEU A 113 4.55 1.66 -10.59
C LEU A 113 5.41 2.85 -11.07
N SER A 114 6.44 2.61 -11.88
CA SER A 114 7.41 3.63 -12.29
C SER A 114 6.81 4.81 -13.08
N LYS A 115 5.58 4.65 -13.58
CA LYS A 115 4.81 5.66 -14.30
C LYS A 115 3.41 5.86 -13.69
N ALA A 116 3.21 5.49 -12.43
CA ALA A 116 1.95 5.65 -11.71
C ALA A 116 1.92 7.00 -10.97
N ASN A 117 2.08 8.10 -11.71
CA ASN A 117 2.35 9.42 -11.11
C ASN A 117 1.19 9.96 -10.26
N GLU A 118 -0.05 9.61 -10.60
CA GLU A 118 -1.25 10.07 -9.89
C GLU A 118 -1.76 9.07 -8.84
N LEU A 119 -1.09 7.92 -8.68
CA LEU A 119 -1.58 6.88 -7.78
C LEU A 119 -1.41 7.29 -6.31
N ARG A 120 -2.54 7.46 -5.63
CA ARG A 120 -2.64 7.78 -4.19
C ARG A 120 -2.90 6.53 -3.35
N GLU A 121 -3.63 5.56 -3.90
CA GLU A 121 -3.98 4.36 -3.15
C GLU A 121 -3.77 3.07 -3.94
N LEU A 122 -3.02 2.14 -3.33
CA LEU A 122 -2.75 0.82 -3.87
C LEU A 122 -3.18 -0.29 -2.90
N ARG A 123 -4.02 -1.21 -3.37
CA ARG A 123 -4.41 -2.42 -2.64
C ARG A 123 -4.11 -3.67 -3.46
N VAL A 124 -3.17 -4.47 -2.98
CA VAL A 124 -2.69 -5.70 -3.63
C VAL A 124 -2.74 -6.91 -2.71
N ASN A 125 -3.62 -6.88 -1.68
CA ASN A 125 -3.74 -7.93 -0.68
C ASN A 125 -3.87 -9.33 -1.31
N GLU A 126 -3.36 -10.34 -0.59
CA GLU A 126 -3.53 -11.77 -0.94
C GLU A 126 -2.97 -12.16 -2.32
N ASN A 127 -1.94 -11.45 -2.80
CA ASN A 127 -1.26 -11.78 -4.05
C ASN A 127 0.14 -12.41 -3.80
N PRO A 128 0.62 -13.28 -4.70
CA PRO A 128 1.98 -13.86 -4.64
C PRO A 128 3.07 -12.87 -5.08
N ILE A 129 2.98 -11.61 -4.67
CA ILE A 129 4.00 -10.59 -4.94
C ILE A 129 5.20 -10.86 -4.05
N THR A 130 6.40 -10.84 -4.63
CA THR A 130 7.66 -11.14 -3.90
C THR A 130 8.40 -9.89 -3.42
N SER A 131 8.24 -8.77 -4.14
CA SER A 131 8.82 -7.48 -3.83
C SER A 131 7.93 -6.35 -4.37
N ILE A 132 7.95 -5.19 -3.69
CA ILE A 132 7.23 -3.99 -4.12
C ILE A 132 8.19 -2.80 -4.07
N ASP A 133 8.30 -2.07 -5.17
CA ASP A 133 9.04 -0.81 -5.24
C ASP A 133 8.06 0.38 -5.34
N LEU A 134 7.98 1.18 -4.28
CA LEU A 134 7.13 2.37 -4.21
C LEU A 134 7.87 3.66 -4.58
N SER A 135 9.17 3.58 -4.89
CA SER A 135 10.05 4.76 -4.96
C SER A 135 9.74 5.78 -6.03
N LYS A 136 8.88 5.42 -6.99
CA LYS A 136 8.46 6.25 -8.11
C LYS A 136 7.01 6.70 -8.04
N ALA A 137 6.20 6.10 -7.18
CA ALA A 137 4.81 6.49 -6.98
C ALA A 137 4.71 7.49 -5.83
N THR A 138 5.26 8.69 -6.05
CA THR A 138 5.49 9.71 -5.00
C THR A 138 4.22 10.29 -4.39
N ASN A 139 3.07 10.10 -5.03
CA ASN A 139 1.77 10.56 -4.54
C ASN A 139 1.05 9.52 -3.66
N LEU A 140 1.61 8.31 -3.49
CA LEU A 140 1.01 7.28 -2.64
C LEU A 140 0.83 7.76 -1.21
N SER A 141 -0.40 7.68 -0.73
CA SER A 141 -0.80 7.92 0.65
C SER A 141 -1.18 6.63 1.38
N VAL A 142 -1.73 5.65 0.67
CA VAL A 142 -2.22 4.39 1.26
C VAL A 142 -1.74 3.18 0.47
N VAL A 143 -1.14 2.20 1.17
CA VAL A 143 -0.71 0.93 0.58
C VAL A 143 -1.11 -0.26 1.43
N TRP A 144 -1.96 -1.15 0.90
CA TRP A 144 -2.32 -2.41 1.54
C TRP A 144 -1.82 -3.60 0.71
N ALA A 145 -0.86 -4.34 1.27
CA ALA A 145 -0.30 -5.57 0.72
C ALA A 145 -0.34 -6.70 1.75
N SER A 146 -1.41 -6.74 2.56
CA SER A 146 -1.64 -7.77 3.57
C SER A 146 -1.77 -9.15 2.94
N TYR A 147 -1.26 -10.16 3.62
CA TYR A 147 -1.30 -11.56 3.23
C TYR A 147 -0.70 -11.84 1.84
N CYS A 148 0.18 -10.96 1.36
CA CYS A 148 1.12 -11.27 0.28
C CYS A 148 2.21 -12.20 0.83
N LYS A 149 1.89 -13.50 0.94
CA LYS A 149 2.69 -14.51 1.67
C LYS A 149 4.10 -14.75 1.12
N GLU A 150 4.40 -14.23 -0.06
CA GLU A 150 5.72 -14.32 -0.71
C GLU A 150 6.52 -13.00 -0.63
N LEU A 151 5.91 -11.92 -0.09
CA LEU A 151 6.50 -10.58 -0.06
C LEU A 151 7.59 -10.50 1.00
N THR A 152 8.82 -10.29 0.56
CA THR A 152 10.01 -10.25 1.43
C THR A 152 10.65 -8.88 1.53
N THR A 153 10.44 -8.01 0.53
CA THR A 153 11.09 -6.70 0.42
C THR A 153 10.14 -5.63 -0.07
N VAL A 154 10.22 -4.45 0.55
CA VAL A 154 9.45 -3.26 0.16
C VAL A 154 10.40 -2.07 0.13
N ASN A 155 10.48 -1.38 -1.00
CA ASN A 155 11.25 -0.13 -1.11
C ASN A 155 10.33 1.07 -0.84
N LEU A 156 10.62 1.79 0.25
CA LEU A 156 9.89 2.98 0.70
C LEU A 156 10.61 4.30 0.39
N GLU A 157 11.65 4.30 -0.46
CA GLU A 157 12.29 5.56 -0.87
C GLU A 157 11.26 6.56 -1.42
N ASN A 158 11.41 7.86 -1.15
CA ASN A 158 10.50 8.91 -1.66
C ASN A 158 9.01 8.76 -1.32
N THR A 159 8.64 8.02 -0.25
CA THR A 159 7.25 7.84 0.19
C THR A 159 6.83 8.84 1.27
N GLN A 160 7.20 10.11 1.11
CA GLN A 160 6.94 11.17 2.11
C GLN A 160 5.45 11.43 2.35
N ASN A 161 4.59 11.13 1.37
CA ASN A 161 3.14 11.31 1.45
C ASN A 161 2.40 10.11 2.06
N LEU A 162 3.11 9.00 2.34
CA LEU A 162 2.51 7.78 2.85
C LEU A 162 2.00 7.98 4.29
N THR A 163 0.70 7.79 4.48
CA THR A 163 0.01 7.93 5.78
C THR A 163 -0.42 6.57 6.34
N ALA A 164 -0.68 5.58 5.49
CA ALA A 164 -1.05 4.25 5.92
C ALA A 164 -0.35 3.14 5.10
N ILE A 165 0.22 2.17 5.80
CA ILE A 165 0.77 0.97 5.17
C ILE A 165 0.44 -0.30 5.96
N SER A 166 -0.02 -1.32 5.25
CA SER A 166 -0.22 -2.66 5.80
C SER A 166 0.55 -3.71 5.02
N LEU A 167 1.44 -4.41 5.73
CA LEU A 167 2.25 -5.55 5.31
C LEU A 167 2.00 -6.74 6.25
N GLN A 168 0.79 -6.85 6.79
CA GLN A 168 0.40 -7.95 7.68
C GLN A 168 0.55 -9.30 6.98
N GLY A 169 1.07 -10.32 7.66
CA GLY A 169 1.07 -11.70 7.15
C GLY A 169 1.94 -11.89 5.91
N THR A 170 3.02 -11.11 5.79
CA THR A 170 4.02 -11.24 4.72
C THR A 170 5.26 -11.98 5.24
N GLN A 171 6.40 -11.83 4.58
CA GLN A 171 7.68 -12.45 4.95
C GLN A 171 8.80 -11.41 5.14
N ILE A 172 8.45 -10.14 5.38
CA ILE A 172 9.45 -9.11 5.64
C ILE A 172 10.25 -9.43 6.91
N THR A 173 11.56 -9.21 6.85
CA THR A 173 12.47 -9.39 7.99
C THR A 173 12.97 -8.05 8.54
N ALA A 174 12.85 -7.00 7.74
CA ALA A 174 13.17 -5.62 8.08
C ALA A 174 12.32 -4.67 7.24
N LEU A 175 12.08 -3.47 7.76
CA LEU A 175 11.38 -2.40 7.05
C LEU A 175 12.03 -1.06 7.41
N ASN A 176 12.50 -0.32 6.39
CA ASN A 176 13.09 0.99 6.60
C ASN A 176 12.02 2.08 6.43
N LEU A 177 11.61 2.69 7.55
CA LEU A 177 10.56 3.70 7.62
C LEU A 177 11.08 5.14 7.53
N SER A 178 12.40 5.34 7.39
CA SER A 178 13.01 6.68 7.46
C SER A 178 12.59 7.66 6.35
N ASN A 179 12.02 7.15 5.26
CA ASN A 179 11.52 7.95 4.13
C ASN A 179 10.00 8.18 4.18
N SER A 180 9.33 7.72 5.25
CA SER A 180 7.87 7.75 5.40
C SER A 180 7.45 8.39 6.74
N PRO A 181 7.92 9.61 7.08
CA PRO A 181 7.73 10.20 8.41
C PRO A 181 6.27 10.55 8.75
N ASN A 182 5.38 10.59 7.75
CA ASN A 182 3.98 10.97 7.90
C ASN A 182 3.02 9.79 8.12
N ILE A 183 3.55 8.57 8.34
CA ILE A 183 2.72 7.40 8.64
C ILE A 183 1.96 7.62 9.96
N ARG A 184 0.64 7.42 9.88
CA ARG A 184 -0.32 7.39 10.99
C ARG A 184 -0.75 5.98 11.34
N THR A 185 -0.87 5.10 10.33
CA THR A 185 -1.27 3.70 10.50
C THR A 185 -0.21 2.77 9.95
N LEU A 186 0.42 1.98 10.83
CA LEU A 186 1.40 0.97 10.46
C LEU A 186 0.91 -0.41 10.92
N ASN A 187 0.69 -1.31 9.96
CA ASN A 187 0.44 -2.72 10.25
C ASN A 187 1.52 -3.60 9.62
N VAL A 188 2.35 -4.19 10.48
CA VAL A 188 3.37 -5.19 10.13
C VAL A 188 3.22 -6.44 11.00
N GLY A 189 1.98 -6.77 11.39
CA GLY A 189 1.68 -7.98 12.14
C GLY A 189 1.93 -9.26 11.35
N GLU A 190 2.04 -10.39 12.03
CA GLU A 190 2.16 -11.74 11.45
C GLU A 190 3.35 -11.94 10.49
N ASN A 191 4.44 -11.20 10.68
CA ASN A 191 5.72 -11.37 9.99
C ASN A 191 6.69 -12.15 10.89
N GLN A 192 6.59 -13.48 10.85
CA GLN A 192 7.27 -14.40 11.80
C GLN A 192 8.79 -14.21 11.95
N ASN A 193 9.45 -13.58 10.97
CA ASN A 193 10.89 -13.32 10.96
C ASN A 193 11.27 -11.87 11.29
N LEU A 194 10.30 -10.97 11.51
CA LEU A 194 10.55 -9.60 11.95
C LEU A 194 10.92 -9.60 13.44
N ARG A 195 12.12 -9.10 13.75
CA ARG A 195 12.69 -9.08 15.11
C ARG A 195 12.80 -7.68 15.72
N THR A 196 12.76 -6.65 14.88
CA THR A 196 12.87 -5.25 15.29
C THR A 196 12.08 -4.39 14.32
N ILE A 197 11.51 -3.30 14.83
CA ILE A 197 10.90 -2.25 14.03
C ILE A 197 11.23 -0.91 14.69
N ASP A 198 11.77 0.03 13.91
CA ASP A 198 12.08 1.39 14.39
C ASP A 198 10.95 2.33 13.97
N VAL A 199 10.14 2.73 14.95
CA VAL A 199 9.00 3.66 14.77
C VAL A 199 9.29 5.04 15.35
N THR A 200 10.52 5.29 15.84
CA THR A 200 10.86 6.51 16.58
C THR A 200 10.81 7.78 15.72
N LYS A 201 10.84 7.63 14.39
CA LYS A 201 10.69 8.73 13.43
C LYS A 201 9.25 9.00 13.00
N LEU A 202 8.30 8.17 13.43
CA LEU A 202 6.89 8.28 13.05
C LEU A 202 6.12 9.13 14.08
N LEU A 203 6.40 10.44 14.10
CA LEU A 203 5.85 11.35 15.11
C LEU A 203 4.31 11.52 15.04
N PHE A 204 3.72 11.16 13.89
CA PHE A 204 2.29 11.20 13.63
C PHE A 204 1.62 9.82 13.79
N LEU A 205 2.33 8.79 14.26
CA LEU A 205 1.78 7.45 14.41
C LEU A 205 0.63 7.43 15.43
N GLU A 206 -0.53 6.96 14.98
CA GLU A 206 -1.78 6.83 15.74
C GLU A 206 -2.11 5.36 15.99
N GLU A 207 -1.84 4.49 15.01
CA GLU A 207 -2.09 3.05 15.10
C GLU A 207 -0.87 2.22 14.74
N LEU A 208 -0.47 1.33 15.65
CA LEU A 208 0.65 0.41 15.47
C LEU A 208 0.22 -1.04 15.73
N TRP A 209 0.30 -1.85 14.68
CA TRP A 209 0.00 -3.27 14.72
C TRP A 209 1.26 -4.06 14.38
N VAL A 210 1.84 -4.71 15.39
CA VAL A 210 3.10 -5.48 15.30
C VAL A 210 2.95 -6.87 15.92
N ASN A 211 1.72 -7.35 16.08
CA ASN A 211 1.42 -8.64 16.70
C ASN A 211 1.96 -9.82 15.89
N GLY A 212 2.18 -10.98 16.53
CA GLY A 212 2.53 -12.22 15.83
C GLY A 212 3.89 -12.17 15.13
N ASN A 213 4.80 -11.35 15.63
CA ASN A 213 6.18 -11.24 15.18
C ASN A 213 7.11 -11.92 16.21
N GLY A 214 8.43 -11.68 16.13
CA GLY A 214 9.36 -12.06 17.19
C GLY A 214 10.10 -10.85 17.74
N ILE A 215 9.42 -9.72 17.89
CA ILE A 215 10.03 -8.48 18.36
C ILE A 215 10.44 -8.61 19.83
N GLU A 216 11.71 -8.32 20.11
CA GLU A 216 12.28 -8.42 21.47
C GLU A 216 12.27 -7.08 22.22
N ASN A 217 12.37 -5.98 21.47
CA ASN A 217 12.35 -4.62 21.99
C ASN A 217 11.48 -3.75 21.08
N LEU A 218 10.57 -3.00 21.69
CA LEU A 218 9.72 -2.03 21.01
C LEU A 218 9.86 -0.70 21.76
N ASP A 219 10.29 0.32 21.03
CA ASP A 219 10.41 1.68 21.53
C ASP A 219 9.34 2.55 20.88
N VAL A 220 8.38 3.01 21.70
CA VAL A 220 7.27 3.89 21.29
C VAL A 220 7.37 5.27 21.95
N SER A 221 8.52 5.61 22.54
CA SER A 221 8.69 6.83 23.33
C SER A 221 8.52 8.13 22.53
N GLU A 222 8.76 8.09 21.22
CA GLU A 222 8.65 9.22 20.29
C GLU A 222 7.31 9.25 19.54
N ASN A 223 6.31 8.48 19.97
CA ASN A 223 4.99 8.40 19.32
C ASN A 223 3.86 8.99 20.23
N PRO A 224 3.84 10.30 20.50
CA PRO A 224 2.91 10.92 21.46
C PRO A 224 1.45 10.88 21.03
N ASN A 225 1.18 10.63 19.74
CA ASN A 225 -0.16 10.53 19.17
C ASN A 225 -0.69 9.08 19.12
N LEU A 226 0.06 8.09 19.63
CA LEU A 226 -0.32 6.69 19.56
C LEU A 226 -1.60 6.42 20.38
N GLU A 227 -2.64 5.95 19.71
CA GLU A 227 -3.97 5.65 20.24
C GLU A 227 -4.21 4.14 20.35
N ARG A 228 -3.71 3.37 19.37
CA ARG A 228 -3.87 1.91 19.32
C ARG A 228 -2.53 1.20 19.19
N LEU A 229 -2.22 0.34 20.15
CA LEU A 229 -1.03 -0.51 20.14
C LEU A 229 -1.40 -2.00 20.28
N GLU A 230 -1.21 -2.75 19.21
CA GLU A 230 -1.34 -4.21 19.17
C GLU A 230 0.04 -4.83 19.00
N CYS A 231 0.64 -5.24 20.12
CA CYS A 231 1.98 -5.85 20.17
C CYS A 231 1.98 -7.25 20.78
N SER A 232 0.84 -7.93 20.79
CA SER A 232 0.70 -9.30 21.29
C SER A 232 1.54 -10.32 20.50
N GLN A 233 1.75 -11.50 21.08
CA GLN A 233 2.46 -12.61 20.45
C GLN A 233 3.84 -12.19 19.92
N ASN A 234 4.65 -11.60 20.79
CA ASN A 234 6.02 -11.18 20.53
C ASN A 234 6.96 -11.76 21.61
N SER A 235 8.18 -11.25 21.71
CA SER A 235 9.17 -11.65 22.72
C SER A 235 9.56 -10.49 23.65
N LEU A 236 8.68 -9.50 23.83
CA LEU A 236 8.95 -8.32 24.64
C LEU A 236 9.18 -8.72 26.11
N THR A 237 10.28 -8.24 26.69
CA THR A 237 10.62 -8.41 28.12
C THR A 237 10.31 -7.16 28.95
N LYS A 238 10.09 -6.04 28.27
CA LYS A 238 9.68 -4.74 28.83
C LYS A 238 8.83 -4.01 27.79
N LEU A 239 7.93 -3.18 28.27
CA LEU A 239 7.14 -2.25 27.48
C LEU A 239 6.90 -1.02 28.34
N ASP A 240 7.18 0.16 27.80
CA ASP A 240 6.96 1.44 28.45
C ASP A 240 6.07 2.29 27.55
N VAL A 241 4.90 2.67 28.05
CA VAL A 241 3.95 3.52 27.33
C VAL A 241 3.72 4.87 28.02
N SER A 242 4.63 5.26 28.91
CA SER A 242 4.53 6.52 29.70
C SER A 242 4.57 7.78 28.84
N HIS A 243 5.05 7.67 27.60
CA HIS A 243 5.14 8.77 26.62
C HIS A 243 3.97 8.77 25.62
N ASN A 244 2.99 7.89 25.78
CA ASN A 244 1.87 7.71 24.85
C ASN A 244 0.54 8.05 25.56
N PRO A 245 0.30 9.33 25.90
CA PRO A 245 -0.85 9.75 26.73
C PRO A 245 -2.22 9.49 26.08
N ARG A 246 -2.25 9.20 24.77
CA ARG A 246 -3.45 8.98 23.98
C ARG A 246 -3.85 7.50 23.82
N ILE A 247 -3.10 6.55 24.38
CA ILE A 247 -3.46 5.13 24.22
C ILE A 247 -4.87 4.87 24.77
N GLU A 248 -5.71 4.33 23.90
CA GLU A 248 -7.07 3.87 24.17
C GLU A 248 -7.18 2.35 24.05
N PHE A 249 -6.35 1.74 23.20
CA PHE A 249 -6.25 0.30 23.03
C PHE A 249 -4.81 -0.17 23.19
N LEU A 250 -4.58 -1.10 24.13
CA LEU A 250 -3.30 -1.78 24.29
C LEU A 250 -3.49 -3.28 24.46
N SER A 251 -2.90 -4.05 23.55
CA SER A 251 -2.85 -5.51 23.61
C SER A 251 -1.40 -5.98 23.58
N CYS A 252 -0.97 -6.69 24.62
CA CYS A 252 0.41 -7.17 24.75
C CYS A 252 0.50 -8.62 25.28
N TRP A 253 -0.60 -9.38 25.21
CA TRP A 253 -0.64 -10.79 25.60
C TRP A 253 0.35 -11.63 24.77
N GLY A 254 0.78 -12.80 25.28
CA GLY A 254 1.75 -13.64 24.56
C GLY A 254 3.14 -13.03 24.41
N ASN A 255 3.54 -12.14 25.32
CA ASN A 255 4.91 -11.63 25.47
C ASN A 255 5.61 -12.27 26.70
N LYS A 256 6.82 -11.81 27.02
CA LYS A 256 7.61 -12.24 28.20
C LYS A 256 7.61 -11.19 29.32
N LEU A 257 6.52 -10.42 29.43
CA LEU A 257 6.33 -9.37 30.44
C LEU A 257 5.94 -10.03 31.77
N ALA A 258 6.81 -9.95 32.79
CA ALA A 258 6.58 -10.54 34.10
C ALA A 258 7.28 -9.75 35.22
N GLY A 259 6.81 -9.94 36.47
CA GLY A 259 7.38 -9.33 37.66
C GLY A 259 7.50 -7.80 37.52
N GLU A 260 8.69 -7.27 37.84
CA GLU A 260 8.97 -5.83 37.81
C GLU A 260 8.69 -5.18 36.43
N SER A 261 8.88 -5.90 35.32
CA SER A 261 8.56 -5.36 34.00
C SER A 261 7.06 -5.15 33.79
N MET A 262 6.23 -6.04 34.34
CA MET A 262 4.77 -5.88 34.30
C MET A 262 4.33 -4.74 35.24
N ASP A 263 4.93 -4.65 36.44
CA ASP A 263 4.66 -3.56 37.37
C ASP A 263 4.96 -2.19 36.74
N LYS A 264 6.06 -2.08 36.00
CA LYS A 264 6.44 -0.87 35.24
C LYS A 264 5.46 -0.56 34.11
N LEU A 265 5.03 -1.57 33.35
CA LEU A 265 4.04 -1.37 32.30
C LEU A 265 2.74 -0.82 32.91
N ILE A 266 2.22 -1.44 33.97
CA ILE A 266 1.01 -0.99 34.67
C ILE A 266 1.17 0.44 35.18
N ALA A 267 2.33 0.77 35.77
CA ALA A 267 2.62 2.12 36.25
C ALA A 267 2.73 3.16 35.12
N SER A 268 3.07 2.73 33.90
CA SER A 268 3.16 3.59 32.71
C SER A 268 1.81 3.85 32.03
N LEU A 269 0.78 3.05 32.35
CA LEU A 269 -0.57 3.25 31.81
C LEU A 269 -1.12 4.61 32.22
N VAL A 270 -1.74 5.30 31.27
CA VAL A 270 -2.37 6.60 31.50
C VAL A 270 -3.55 6.41 32.46
N LYS A 271 -3.60 7.21 33.54
CA LYS A 271 -4.74 7.21 34.46
C LYS A 271 -6.04 7.47 33.69
N GLU A 272 -7.09 6.74 34.05
CA GLU A 272 -8.43 6.97 33.54
C GLU A 272 -8.89 8.40 33.85
N THR A 273 -9.44 9.07 32.86
CA THR A 273 -10.21 10.31 33.02
C THR A 273 -11.67 9.98 32.78
N GLU A 274 -12.58 10.52 33.58
CA GLU A 274 -14.01 10.26 33.47
C GLU A 274 -14.50 10.45 32.01
N GLY A 275 -15.09 9.39 31.41
CA GLY A 275 -15.83 9.48 30.14
C GLY A 275 -15.27 8.67 28.96
N ASN A 276 -14.03 8.17 29.00
CA ASN A 276 -13.46 7.36 27.92
C ASN A 276 -13.16 5.93 28.41
N GLU A 277 -13.84 4.93 27.84
CA GLU A 277 -13.52 3.51 28.04
C GLU A 277 -12.20 3.19 27.33
N ARG A 278 -11.26 2.56 28.04
CA ARG A 278 -10.00 2.08 27.48
C ARG A 278 -9.96 0.56 27.52
N GLU A 279 -9.41 -0.04 26.47
CA GLU A 279 -9.27 -1.50 26.36
C GLU A 279 -7.81 -1.90 26.62
N PHE A 280 -7.60 -2.66 27.70
CA PHE A 280 -6.30 -3.22 28.04
C PHE A 280 -6.37 -4.75 28.06
N CYS A 281 -5.77 -5.36 27.04
CA CYS A 281 -5.78 -6.80 26.81
C CYS A 281 -4.46 -7.43 27.25
N VAL A 282 -4.47 -7.97 28.46
CA VAL A 282 -3.41 -8.81 29.03
C VAL A 282 -4.00 -10.15 29.44
N TYR A 283 -3.58 -11.22 28.75
CA TYR A 283 -3.90 -12.60 29.13
C TYR A 283 -2.60 -13.38 29.25
N ASN A 284 -2.51 -14.21 30.29
CA ASN A 284 -1.39 -15.11 30.55
C ASN A 284 -1.40 -16.32 29.62
#